data_AF-A0A3B0UYE8-F1
#
_entry.id   AF-A0A3B0UYE8-F1
#
_cell.length_a   1.000
_cell.length_b   1.000
_cell.length_c   1.000
_cell.angle_alpha   90.00
_cell.angle_beta   90.00
_cell.angle_gamma   90.00
#
_symmetry.space_group_name_H-M   'P 1'
#
loop_
_entity.id
_entity.type
_entity.pdbx_description
1 polymer ?
#
loop_
_entity_poly.entity_id
_entity_poly.type
_entity_poly.pdbx_seq_one_letter_code
_entity_poly.pdbx_strand_id
1 'polypeptide(L)' 'LNTICFRYSNTNKTKEEINLISEQLLEQINNSGKAYLTHTKLNDWFTLRLVIGQTNVAEKHINRVKALISHLIKNSNLN' A
#
# COMPACT_ATOMS: atom_id res chain seq x y z
N LEU A 1 -0.36 -7.48 -18.06
CA LEU A 1 -0.33 -6.32 -17.12
C LEU A 1 0.16 -6.86 -15.79
N ASN A 2 1.38 -6.51 -15.36
CA ASN A 2 1.95 -7.08 -14.12
C ASN A 2 1.68 -6.11 -12.96
N THR A 3 0.66 -6.42 -12.15
CA THR A 3 0.28 -5.62 -10.98
C THR A 3 0.14 -6.50 -9.75
N ILE A 4 0.52 -5.96 -8.60
CA ILE A 4 0.28 -6.58 -7.30
C ILE A 4 -0.79 -5.76 -6.59
N CYS A 5 -1.85 -6.42 -6.14
CA CYS A 5 -2.90 -5.83 -5.34
C CYS A 5 -2.78 -6.34 -3.90
N PHE A 6 -2.77 -5.43 -2.93
CA PHE A 6 -2.69 -5.78 -1.51
C PHE A 6 -3.43 -4.73 -0.67
N ARG A 7 -3.71 -5.05 0.58
CA ARG A 7 -4.34 -4.14 1.54
C ARG A 7 -3.76 -4.36 2.92
N TYR A 8 -3.92 -3.36 3.79
CA TYR A 8 -3.67 -3.57 5.21
C TYR A 8 -4.69 -4.58 5.76
N SER A 9 -4.25 -5.48 6.64
CA SER A 9 -5.11 -6.51 7.23
C SER A 9 -4.81 -6.59 8.72
N ASN A 10 -5.84 -6.41 9.54
CA ASN A 10 -5.77 -6.53 11.00
C ASN A 10 -7.11 -7.12 11.48
N THR A 11 -7.04 -8.22 12.24
CA THR A 11 -8.24 -8.96 12.68
C THR A 11 -9.07 -8.20 13.72
N ASN A 12 -8.51 -7.17 14.34
CA ASN A 12 -9.16 -6.38 15.37
C ASN A 12 -9.83 -5.11 14.82
N LYS A 13 -9.77 -4.88 13.50
CA LYS A 13 -10.29 -3.66 12.85
C LYS A 13 -11.46 -3.98 11.91
N THR A 14 -12.41 -3.07 11.83
CA THR A 14 -13.56 -3.17 10.92
C THR A 14 -13.14 -2.94 9.46
N LYS A 15 -14.04 -3.24 8.52
CA LYS A 15 -13.82 -2.99 7.09
C LYS A 15 -13.59 -1.51 6.82
N GLU A 16 -14.35 -0.65 7.48
CA GLU A 16 -14.29 0.80 7.36
C GLU A 16 -12.95 1.33 7.86
N GLU A 17 -12.48 0.84 9.01
CA GLU A 17 -11.16 1.18 9.56
C GLU A 17 -10.03 0.72 8.64
N ILE A 18 -10.09 -0.52 8.14
CA ILE A 18 -9.10 -1.04 7.20
C ILE A 18 -9.05 -0.21 5.91
N ASN A 19 -10.21 0.20 5.40
CA ASN A 19 -10.30 1.06 4.22
C ASN A 19 -9.67 2.42 4.46
N LEU A 20 -10.01 3.07 5.59
CA LEU A 20 -9.45 4.37 5.97
C LEU A 20 -7.92 4.31 6.13
N ILE A 21 -7.41 3.27 6.81
CA ILE A 21 -5.96 3.05 6.98
C ILE A 21 -5.28 2.85 5.62
N SER A 22 -5.90 2.08 4.73
CA SER A 22 -5.35 1.82 3.39
C SER A 22 -5.31 3.10 2.54
N GLU A 23 -6.31 3.97 2.67
CA GLU A 23 -6.34 5.27 2.01
C GLU A 23 -5.25 6.21 2.55
N GLN A 24 -5.13 6.33 3.88
CA GLN A 24 -4.06 7.13 4.52
C GLN A 24 -2.67 6.61 4.13
N LEU A 25 -2.48 5.30 4.09
CA LEU A 25 -1.22 4.69 3.68
C LEU A 25 -0.88 5.01 2.22
N LEU A 26 -1.87 5.00 1.31
CA LEU A 26 -1.67 5.41 -0.08
C LEU A 26 -1.16 6.85 -0.16
N GLU A 27 -1.83 7.76 0.55
CA GLU A 27 -1.48 9.18 0.57
C GLU A 27 -0.06 9.38 1.10
N GLN A 28 0.29 8.77 2.24
CA GLN A 28 1.64 8.86 2.80
C GLN A 28 2.71 8.33 1.86
N ILE A 29 2.45 7.21 1.17
CA ILE A 29 3.41 6.64 0.21
C ILE A 29 3.63 7.61 -0.94
N ASN A 30 2.56 8.11 -1.55
CA ASN A 30 2.66 9.03 -2.68
C ASN A 30 3.30 10.37 -2.27
N ASN A 31 2.94 10.91 -1.11
CA ASN A 31 3.52 12.14 -0.56
C ASN A 31 5.00 11.99 -0.18
N SER A 32 5.45 10.77 0.12
CA SER A 32 6.87 10.53 0.40
C SER A 32 7.77 10.71 -0.84
N GLY A 33 7.21 10.68 -2.05
CA GLY A 33 7.94 10.74 -3.32
C GLY A 33 8.83 9.51 -3.60
N LYS A 34 8.90 8.54 -2.68
CA LYS A 34 9.77 7.36 -2.77
C LYS A 34 9.17 6.23 -3.62
N ALA A 35 7.84 6.18 -3.70
CA ALA A 35 7.09 5.25 -4.52
C ALA A 35 5.72 5.84 -4.85
N TYR A 36 5.17 5.44 -6.00
CA TYR A 36 3.82 5.82 -6.39
C TYR A 36 2.95 4.58 -6.55
N LEU A 37 1.84 4.58 -5.84
CA LEU A 37 0.82 3.54 -5.88
C LEU A 37 -0.50 4.14 -6.35
N THR A 38 -1.38 3.26 -6.81
CA THR A 38 -2.78 3.59 -7.08
C THR A 38 -3.67 2.77 -6.17
N HIS A 39 -4.98 3.04 -6.18
CA HIS A 39 -5.95 2.17 -5.52
C HIS A 39 -6.94 1.59 -6.53
N THR A 40 -7.65 0.56 -6.07
CA THR A 40 -8.85 0.02 -6.71
C THR A 40 -9.81 -0.44 -5.61
N LYS A 41 -11.11 -0.54 -5.93
CA LYS A 41 -12.12 -1.09 -5.02
C LYS A 41 -12.47 -2.50 -5.47
N LEU A 42 -12.28 -3.48 -4.59
CA LEU A 42 -12.65 -4.88 -4.84
C LEU A 42 -13.57 -5.34 -3.70
N ASN A 43 -14.82 -5.70 -4.01
CA ASN A 43 -15.83 -6.06 -2.99
C ASN A 43 -15.96 -5.00 -1.87
N ASP A 44 -15.96 -3.72 -2.27
CA ASP A 44 -15.92 -2.52 -1.43
C ASP A 44 -14.72 -2.39 -0.49
N TRP A 45 -13.65 -3.15 -0.74
CA TRP A 45 -12.37 -2.98 -0.05
C TRP A 45 -11.47 -2.03 -0.82
N PHE A 46 -10.95 -1.03 -0.10
CA PHE A 46 -9.89 -0.16 -0.59
C PHE A 46 -8.60 -0.97 -0.71
N THR A 47 -8.15 -1.20 -1.94
CA THR A 47 -7.02 -2.07 -2.26
C THR A 47 -5.92 -1.26 -2.92
N LEU A 48 -4.70 -1.33 -2.36
CA LEU A 48 -3.51 -0.73 -2.94
C LEU A 48 -3.05 -1.55 -4.14
N ARG A 49 -2.74 -0.86 -5.24
CA ARG A 49 -2.29 -1.46 -6.49
C ARG A 49 -0.92 -0.91 -6.87
N LEU A 50 0.06 -1.81 -6.89
CA LEU A 50 1.42 -1.55 -7.37
C LEU A 50 1.57 -2.07 -8.80
N VAL A 51 1.98 -1.21 -9.72
CA VAL A 51 2.32 -1.59 -11.09
C VAL A 51 3.80 -1.96 -11.14
N ILE A 52 4.10 -3.23 -11.41
CA ILE A 52 5.48 -3.76 -11.47
C ILE A 52 5.95 -4.00 -12.91
N GLY A 53 5.11 -3.69 -13.91
CA GLY A 53 5.35 -3.99 -15.33
C GLY A 53 6.28 -3.03 -16.07
N GLN A 54 7.01 -2.14 -15.39
CA GLN A 54 8.04 -1.33 -16.05
C GLN A 54 9.33 -2.15 -16.18
N THR A 55 10.02 -2.03 -17.31
CA THR A 55 11.26 -2.75 -17.68
C THR A 55 12.37 -2.69 -16.63
N ASN A 56 12.29 -1.73 -15.70
CA ASN A 56 13.31 -1.45 -14.67
C ASN A 56 12.91 -1.89 -13.25
N VAL A 57 11.77 -2.55 -13.04
CA VAL A 57 11.37 -3.03 -11.70
C VAL A 57 12.09 -4.34 -11.37
N ALA A 58 13.22 -4.21 -10.67
CA ALA A 58 13.92 -5.33 -10.03
C ALA A 58 13.41 -5.59 -8.60
N GLU A 59 13.75 -6.75 -8.03
CA GLU A 59 13.39 -7.15 -6.66
C GLU A 59 13.70 -6.07 -5.60
N LYS A 60 14.84 -5.38 -5.76
CA LYS A 60 15.24 -4.25 -4.89
C LYS A 60 14.17 -3.15 -4.79
N HIS A 61 13.39 -2.92 -5.84
CA HIS A 61 12.30 -1.93 -5.84
C HIS A 61 11.12 -2.42 -4.99
N ILE A 62 10.77 -3.71 -5.10
CA ILE A 62 9.75 -4.34 -4.26
C ILE A 62 10.17 -4.30 -2.78
N ASN A 63 11.43 -4.64 -2.49
CA ASN A 63 11.95 -4.62 -1.12
C ASN A 63 11.96 -3.21 -0.52
N ARG A 64 12.27 -2.18 -1.33
CA ARG A 64 12.16 -0.77 -0.89
C ARG A 64 10.72 -0.34 -0.60
N VAL A 65 9.77 -0.72 -1.45
CA VAL A 65 8.34 -0.42 -1.24
C VAL A 65 7.84 -1.12 0.03
N LYS A 66 8.18 -2.41 0.23
CA LYS A 66 7.86 -3.15 1.46
C LYS A 66 8.43 -2.46 2.70
N ALA A 67 9.71 -2.09 2.68
CA ALA A 67 10.36 -1.40 3.80
C ALA A 67 9.71 -0.04 4.09
N LEU A 68 9.36 0.72 3.05
CA LEU A 68 8.65 1.99 3.19
C LEU A 68 7.27 1.80 3.84
N ILE A 69 6.47 0.84 3.35
CA ILE A 69 5.15 0.52 3.92
C ILE A 69 5.30 0.14 5.40
N SER A 70 6.22 -0.76 5.74
CA SER A 70 6.45 -1.16 7.14
C SER A 70 6.89 0.00 8.02
N HIS A 71 7.69 0.91 7.51
CA HIS A 71 8.12 2.11 8.25
C HIS A 71 6.95 3.08 8.50
N LEU A 72 6.13 3.34 7.48
CA LEU A 72 4.97 4.23 7.60
C LEU A 72 3.92 3.67 8.57
N ILE A 73 3.66 2.36 8.53
CA ILE A 73 2.73 1.70 9.47
C ILE A 73 3.22 1.83 10.92
N LYS A 74 4.52 1.61 11.17
CA LYS A 74 5.10 1.71 12.53
C LYS A 74 5.07 3.13 13.10
N ASN A 75 5.35 4.14 12.27
CA ASN A 75 5.39 5.53 12.73
C ASN A 75 4.01 6.17 12.86
N SER A 76 3.00 5.68 12.14
CA SER A 76 1.68 6.30 12.10
C SER A 76 0.77 5.88 13.27
N ASN A 77 1.26 5.19 14.30
CA ASN A 77 0.43 4.62 15.38
C ASN A 77 -0.76 3.77 14.86
N LEU A 78 -0.66 3.18 13.65
CA LEU A 78 -1.74 2.39 13.02
C LEU A 78 -1.89 0.97 13.59
N ASN A 79 -1.32 0.70 14.77
CA ASN A 79 -1.34 -0.61 15.44
C ASN A 79 -2.75 -1.01 15.87
#